data_AF-A0A2E3GPW9-F1
#
_entry.id   AF-A0A2E3GPW9-F1
#
_cell.length_a   1.000
_cell.length_b   1.000
_cell.length_c   1.000
_cell.angle_alpha   90.00
_cell.angle_beta   90.00
_cell.angle_gamma   90.00
#
_symmetry.space_group_name_H-M   'P 1'
#
loop_
_entity.id
_entity.type
_entity.pdbx_description
1 polymer ?
#
loop_
_entity_poly.entity_id
_entity_poly.type
_entity_poly.pdbx_seq_one_letter_code
_entity_poly.pdbx_strand_id
1 'polypeptide(L)'
;MSQKESRQLELFGGKLLFETGTADQSNAGPAAYIMESQTSDKLKYSQSFHEGSGLARISADKTLQVEAGARSDNNDAGFNLTVHNGNSIITNMNGDISIQGKRITIGAHDELVLQAPKIRIGYSEQGKTSKVNIIGSQIFLEAGSLCKLRNKILYSNVFASFAGSYVSVNKWYNSLPSG
;
A
#
# COMPACT_ATOMS: atom_id res chain seq x y z
N MET A 1 -30.93 -38.13 6.03
CA MET A 1 -29.76 -38.76 5.39
C MET A 1 -29.20 -37.76 4.41
N SER A 2 -28.05 -37.16 4.70
CA SER A 2 -27.38 -36.22 3.79
C SER A 2 -26.78 -37.03 2.64
N GLN A 3 -27.21 -36.77 1.40
CA GLN A 3 -26.53 -37.30 0.22
C GLN A 3 -25.12 -36.71 0.23
N LYS A 4 -24.13 -37.53 0.55
CA LYS A 4 -22.73 -37.18 0.32
C LYS A 4 -22.56 -37.17 -1.19
N GLU A 5 -22.49 -35.99 -1.81
CA GLU A 5 -22.24 -35.88 -3.25
C GLU A 5 -21.00 -36.69 -3.62
N SER A 6 -21.06 -37.43 -4.72
CA SER A 6 -19.96 -38.31 -5.13
C SER A 6 -18.76 -37.46 -5.52
N ARG A 7 -17.61 -37.65 -4.86
CA ARG A 7 -16.33 -37.06 -5.28
C ARG A 7 -16.12 -37.33 -6.77
N GLN A 8 -15.83 -36.29 -7.53
CA GLN A 8 -15.52 -36.38 -8.96
C GLN A 8 -14.11 -35.87 -9.19
N LEU A 9 -13.35 -36.61 -10.00
CA LEU A 9 -11.97 -36.30 -10.34
C LEU A 9 -11.77 -36.48 -11.84
N GLU A 10 -11.33 -35.42 -12.50
CA GLU A 10 -11.03 -35.42 -13.93
C GLU A 10 -9.59 -34.97 -14.17
N LEU A 11 -8.84 -35.79 -14.91
CA LEU A 11 -7.43 -35.56 -15.22
C LEU A 11 -7.24 -35.35 -16.72
N PHE A 12 -6.73 -34.19 -17.09
CA PHE A 12 -6.50 -33.78 -18.47
C PHE A 12 -5.01 -33.87 -18.79
N GLY A 13 -4.65 -34.82 -19.66
CA GLY A 13 -3.27 -34.98 -20.16
C GLY A 13 -2.20 -35.20 -19.08
N GLY A 14 -2.61 -35.66 -17.89
CA GLY A 14 -1.72 -35.91 -16.75
C GLY A 14 -1.15 -34.65 -16.06
N LYS A 15 -1.60 -33.45 -16.43
CA LYS A 15 -1.02 -32.18 -15.95
C LYS A 15 -2.02 -31.20 -15.35
N LEU A 16 -3.30 -31.38 -15.62
CA LEU A 16 -4.38 -30.54 -15.11
C LEU A 16 -5.44 -31.44 -14.48
N LEU A 17 -5.80 -31.12 -13.25
CA LEU A 17 -6.74 -31.84 -12.42
C LEU A 17 -7.90 -30.91 -12.07
N PHE A 18 -9.13 -31.41 -12.19
CA PHE A 18 -10.31 -30.85 -11.55
C PHE A 18 -10.88 -31.86 -10.57
N GLU A 19 -11.16 -31.41 -9.35
CA GLU A 19 -11.71 -32.24 -8.29
C GLU A 19 -12.83 -31.50 -7.56
N THR A 20 -13.93 -32.20 -7.27
CA THR A 20 -15.06 -31.70 -6.46
C THR A 20 -15.44 -32.69 -5.37
N GLY A 21 -16.09 -32.21 -4.31
CA GLY A 21 -16.59 -33.07 -3.22
C GLY A 21 -15.49 -33.80 -2.46
N THR A 22 -14.28 -33.23 -2.41
CA THR A 22 -13.15 -33.85 -1.73
C THR A 22 -13.28 -33.71 -0.21
N ALA A 23 -13.05 -34.80 0.49
CA ALA A 23 -13.00 -34.81 1.96
C ALA A 23 -11.64 -34.35 2.49
N ASP A 24 -10.65 -34.16 1.61
CA ASP A 24 -9.30 -33.75 2.02
C ASP A 24 -9.33 -32.31 2.55
N GLN A 25 -9.09 -32.23 3.86
CA GLN A 25 -9.01 -30.97 4.57
C GLN A 25 -7.67 -30.32 4.25
N SER A 26 -7.69 -29.28 3.41
CA SER A 26 -6.68 -28.24 3.57
C SER A 26 -6.98 -27.46 4.87
N ASN A 27 -6.06 -26.61 5.31
CA ASN A 27 -6.28 -25.71 6.46
C ASN A 27 -7.56 -24.85 6.35
N ALA A 28 -8.19 -24.77 5.16
CA ALA A 28 -9.42 -24.02 4.91
C ALA A 28 -10.72 -24.84 4.94
N GLY A 29 -10.65 -26.15 5.25
CA GLY A 29 -11.80 -27.07 5.26
C GLY A 29 -11.96 -27.88 3.96
N PRO A 30 -13.02 -28.71 3.84
CA PRO A 30 -13.33 -29.47 2.63
C PRO A 30 -13.46 -28.53 1.43
N ALA A 31 -12.96 -28.92 0.26
CA ALA A 31 -13.07 -28.09 -0.93
C ALA A 31 -14.35 -28.41 -1.71
N ALA A 32 -15.12 -27.38 -2.03
CA ALA A 32 -16.21 -27.45 -2.99
C ALA A 32 -15.66 -27.81 -4.38
N TYR A 33 -14.55 -27.15 -4.77
CA TYR A 33 -13.74 -27.55 -5.91
C TYR A 33 -12.25 -27.24 -5.70
N ILE A 34 -11.41 -27.98 -6.43
CA ILE A 34 -9.99 -27.71 -6.62
C ILE A 34 -9.68 -27.87 -8.11
N MET A 35 -8.99 -26.88 -8.67
CA MET A 35 -8.29 -26.99 -9.95
C MET A 35 -6.80 -26.91 -9.67
N GLU A 36 -6.04 -27.95 -10.00
CA GLU A 36 -4.58 -27.98 -9.83
C GLU A 36 -3.90 -28.29 -11.16
N SER A 37 -2.79 -27.61 -11.43
CA SER A 37 -1.90 -27.98 -12.52
C SER A 37 -0.47 -28.12 -12.02
N GLN A 38 0.24 -29.07 -12.61
CA GLN A 38 1.65 -29.29 -12.34
C GLN A 38 2.46 -29.30 -13.64
N THR A 39 3.55 -28.53 -13.64
CA THR A 39 4.52 -28.51 -14.73
C THR A 39 5.43 -29.74 -14.68
N SER A 40 6.18 -29.99 -15.75
CA SER A 40 7.14 -31.10 -15.79
C SER A 40 8.28 -30.96 -14.77
N ASP A 41 8.61 -29.74 -14.34
CA ASP A 41 9.54 -29.44 -13.24
C ASP A 41 8.87 -29.41 -11.85
N LYS A 42 7.65 -29.96 -11.75
CA LYS A 42 6.88 -30.15 -10.51
C LYS A 42 6.36 -28.88 -9.83
N LEU A 43 6.43 -27.72 -10.49
CA LEU A 43 5.83 -26.49 -9.98
C LEU A 43 4.31 -26.59 -10.04
N LYS A 44 3.66 -26.11 -9.00
CA LYS A 44 2.22 -26.17 -8.83
C LYS A 44 1.56 -24.82 -9.02
N TYR A 45 0.37 -24.88 -9.60
CA TYR A 45 -0.61 -23.83 -9.61
C TYR A 45 -1.94 -24.41 -9.13
N SER A 46 -2.64 -23.72 -8.25
CA SER A 46 -3.96 -24.15 -7.81
C SER A 46 -4.95 -23.01 -7.63
N GLN A 47 -6.22 -23.33 -7.89
CA GLN A 47 -7.38 -22.54 -7.53
C GLN A 47 -8.34 -23.43 -6.73
N SER A 48 -8.84 -22.95 -5.61
CA SER A 48 -9.77 -23.72 -4.78
C SER A 48 -10.85 -22.85 -4.15
N PHE A 49 -11.99 -23.47 -3.85
CA PHE A 49 -13.07 -22.87 -3.08
C PHE A 49 -13.51 -23.84 -1.99
N HIS A 50 -13.64 -23.36 -0.75
CA HIS A 50 -13.80 -24.21 0.43
C HIS A 50 -15.18 -24.10 1.08
N GLU A 51 -15.76 -25.25 1.40
CA GLU A 51 -17.02 -25.41 2.11
C GLU A 51 -16.91 -24.91 3.56
N GLY A 52 -18.00 -24.34 4.07
CA GLY A 52 -18.10 -23.81 5.43
C GLY A 52 -17.40 -22.47 5.64
N SER A 53 -16.18 -22.29 5.13
CA SER A 53 -15.45 -21.02 5.22
C SER A 53 -15.79 -20.04 4.09
N GLY A 54 -16.15 -20.55 2.90
CA GLY A 54 -16.37 -19.73 1.71
C GLY A 54 -15.07 -19.11 1.17
N LEU A 55 -13.90 -19.65 1.53
CA LEU A 55 -12.62 -19.12 1.09
C LEU A 55 -12.34 -19.53 -0.36
N ALA A 56 -12.16 -18.54 -1.24
CA ALA A 56 -11.52 -18.73 -2.54
C ALA A 56 -10.01 -18.47 -2.42
N ARG A 57 -9.19 -19.36 -2.98
CA ARG A 57 -7.73 -19.24 -2.96
C ARG A 57 -7.14 -19.47 -4.35
N ILE A 58 -6.15 -18.65 -4.70
CA ILE A 58 -5.27 -18.85 -5.85
C ILE A 58 -3.84 -18.97 -5.32
N SER A 59 -3.09 -19.97 -5.74
CA SER A 59 -1.73 -20.25 -5.29
C SER A 59 -0.83 -20.60 -6.48
N ALA A 60 0.39 -20.09 -6.48
CA ALA A 60 1.42 -20.40 -7.47
C ALA A 60 2.78 -20.52 -6.78
N ASP A 61 3.58 -21.51 -7.14
CA ASP A 61 4.89 -21.76 -6.49
C ASP A 61 5.94 -20.67 -6.80
N LYS A 62 5.82 -20.02 -7.97
CA LYS A 62 6.74 -18.97 -8.41
C LYS A 62 5.96 -17.68 -8.66
N THR A 63 5.86 -17.27 -9.92
CA THR A 63 5.24 -16.00 -10.31
C THR A 63 3.78 -16.21 -10.68
N LEU A 64 2.89 -15.45 -10.04
CA LEU A 64 1.52 -15.24 -10.52
C LEU A 64 1.46 -13.86 -11.19
N GLN A 65 1.16 -13.84 -12.48
CA GLN A 65 0.96 -12.60 -13.23
C GLN A 65 -0.51 -12.49 -13.66
N VAL A 66 -1.12 -11.34 -13.40
CA VAL A 66 -2.48 -11.03 -13.82
C VAL A 66 -2.40 -9.88 -14.81
N GLU A 67 -2.70 -10.17 -16.07
CA GLU A 67 -2.74 -9.19 -17.15
C GLU A 67 -4.18 -9.05 -17.65
N ALA A 68 -4.62 -7.82 -17.89
CA ALA A 68 -5.98 -7.54 -18.36
C ALA A 68 -6.00 -6.26 -19.22
N GLY A 69 -7.11 -6.03 -19.92
CA GLY A 69 -7.34 -4.81 -20.68
C GLY A 69 -6.68 -4.73 -22.06
N ALA A 70 -6.15 -5.84 -22.60
CA ALA A 70 -5.50 -5.87 -23.92
C ALA A 70 -6.40 -5.44 -25.10
N ARG A 71 -7.72 -5.48 -24.90
CA ARG A 71 -8.74 -5.02 -25.87
C ARG A 71 -9.71 -4.02 -25.24
N SER A 72 -9.32 -3.38 -24.14
CA SER A 72 -10.14 -2.36 -23.48
C SER A 72 -10.12 -1.08 -24.31
N ASP A 73 -11.26 -0.43 -24.44
CA ASP A 73 -11.34 0.88 -25.08
C ASP A 73 -10.72 1.97 -24.20
N ASN A 74 -10.46 3.13 -24.80
CA ASN A 74 -9.91 4.28 -24.07
C ASN A 74 -10.89 4.73 -22.98
N ASN A 75 -10.39 4.81 -21.74
CA ASN A 75 -11.10 5.16 -20.50
C ASN A 75 -11.93 4.05 -19.84
N ASP A 76 -11.97 2.85 -20.40
CA ASP A 76 -12.59 1.71 -19.73
C ASP A 76 -11.67 1.13 -18.63
N ALA A 77 -12.30 0.61 -17.58
CA ALA A 77 -11.58 -0.07 -16.51
C ALA A 77 -11.15 -1.48 -16.99
N GLY A 78 -9.97 -1.58 -17.60
CA GLY A 78 -9.40 -2.85 -18.05
C GLY A 78 -9.10 -3.85 -16.94
N PHE A 79 -9.02 -3.40 -15.68
CA PHE A 79 -8.91 -4.22 -14.48
C PHE A 79 -9.60 -3.53 -13.30
N ASN A 80 -10.40 -4.28 -12.53
CA ASN A 80 -11.06 -3.77 -11.33
C ASN A 80 -10.97 -4.80 -10.19
N LEU A 81 -10.51 -4.36 -9.03
CA LEU A 81 -10.56 -5.10 -7.78
C LEU A 81 -11.49 -4.35 -6.83
N THR A 82 -12.62 -4.95 -6.46
CA THR A 82 -13.61 -4.35 -5.56
C THR A 82 -13.90 -5.30 -4.40
N VAL A 83 -13.90 -4.76 -3.18
CA VAL A 83 -14.31 -5.47 -1.96
C VAL A 83 -15.47 -4.70 -1.34
N HIS A 84 -16.65 -5.31 -1.28
CA HIS A 84 -17.87 -4.65 -0.82
C HIS A 84 -17.95 -4.52 0.70
N ASN A 85 -17.51 -5.56 1.42
CA ASN A 85 -17.61 -5.66 2.87
C ASN A 85 -16.33 -6.27 3.44
N GLY A 86 -15.92 -5.83 4.63
CA GLY A 86 -14.71 -6.31 5.30
C GLY A 86 -13.44 -5.60 4.87
N ASN A 87 -12.30 -6.13 5.33
CA ASN A 87 -10.99 -5.52 5.11
C ASN A 87 -10.30 -6.09 3.88
N SER A 88 -9.62 -5.23 3.12
CA SER A 88 -8.67 -5.65 2.09
C SER A 88 -7.24 -5.56 2.64
N ILE A 89 -6.49 -6.66 2.61
CA ILE A 89 -5.13 -6.72 3.14
C ILE A 89 -4.19 -7.17 2.02
N ILE A 90 -3.18 -6.34 1.73
CA ILE A 90 -2.10 -6.66 0.79
C ILE A 90 -0.81 -6.72 1.59
N THR A 91 -0.14 -7.87 1.59
CA THR A 91 1.08 -8.08 2.39
C THR A 91 2.18 -8.63 1.50
N ASN A 92 3.36 -8.01 1.59
CA ASN A 92 4.60 -8.55 1.09
C ASN A 92 5.51 -8.88 2.29
N MET A 93 5.90 -10.15 2.44
CA MET A 93 6.76 -10.58 3.54
C MET A 93 8.25 -10.35 3.26
N ASN A 94 8.67 -10.40 1.98
CA ASN A 94 10.06 -10.30 1.55
C ASN A 94 10.12 -9.56 0.20
N GLY A 95 10.52 -8.29 0.21
CA GLY A 95 10.68 -7.49 -1.01
C GLY A 95 9.93 -6.17 -0.96
N ASP A 96 9.48 -5.70 -2.12
CA ASP A 96 8.79 -4.43 -2.30
C ASP A 96 7.38 -4.57 -2.91
N ILE A 97 6.54 -3.58 -2.66
CA ILE A 97 5.28 -3.37 -3.39
C ILE A 97 5.47 -2.10 -4.20
N SER A 98 5.38 -2.21 -5.53
CA SER A 98 5.49 -1.09 -6.45
C SER A 98 4.15 -0.80 -7.12
N ILE A 99 3.67 0.45 -7.00
CA ILE A 99 2.46 0.93 -7.66
C ILE A 99 2.89 2.07 -8.58
N GLN A 100 2.72 1.91 -9.89
CA GLN A 100 3.21 2.84 -10.89
C GLN A 100 2.16 3.11 -11.95
N GLY A 101 2.15 4.33 -12.48
CA GLY A 101 1.24 4.76 -13.52
C GLY A 101 1.37 6.26 -13.77
N LYS A 102 0.73 6.77 -14.83
CA LYS A 102 0.74 8.21 -15.14
C LYS A 102 0.10 9.06 -14.04
N ARG A 103 -0.94 8.53 -13.39
CA ARG A 103 -1.62 9.12 -12.23
C ARG A 103 -2.02 8.01 -11.28
N ILE A 104 -1.78 8.21 -9.98
CA ILE A 104 -2.20 7.32 -8.89
C ILE A 104 -3.01 8.17 -7.91
N THR A 105 -4.19 7.70 -7.54
CA THR A 105 -5.06 8.36 -6.55
C THR A 105 -5.28 7.39 -5.41
N ILE A 106 -4.93 7.82 -4.19
CA ILE A 106 -5.16 7.08 -2.95
C ILE A 106 -6.13 7.94 -2.13
N GLY A 107 -7.33 7.42 -1.89
CA GLY A 107 -8.35 8.08 -1.11
C GLY A 107 -8.75 7.22 0.08
N ALA A 108 -8.96 7.87 1.22
CA ALA A 108 -9.55 7.26 2.41
C ALA A 108 -10.64 8.21 2.91
N HIS A 109 -11.75 7.65 3.43
CA HIS A 109 -12.86 8.46 3.95
C HIS A 109 -12.50 9.08 5.31
N ASP A 110 -11.92 8.28 6.21
CA ASP A 110 -11.64 8.70 7.58
C ASP A 110 -10.16 9.10 7.78
N GLU A 111 -9.23 8.19 7.50
CA GLU A 111 -7.80 8.42 7.75
C GLU A 111 -6.90 7.71 6.71
N LEU A 112 -5.86 8.41 6.26
CA LEU A 112 -4.74 7.83 5.51
C LEU A 112 -3.49 7.81 6.39
N VAL A 113 -3.04 6.61 6.78
CA VAL A 113 -1.86 6.42 7.63
C VAL A 113 -0.68 5.91 6.80
N LEU A 114 0.43 6.66 6.79
CA LEU A 114 1.70 6.25 6.20
C LEU A 114 2.74 6.09 7.31
N GLN A 115 3.24 4.87 7.52
CA GLN A 115 4.15 4.56 8.63
C GLN A 115 5.32 3.72 8.13
N ALA A 116 6.54 4.19 8.42
CA ALA A 116 7.79 3.46 8.25
C ALA A 116 8.90 4.19 9.03
N PRO A 117 10.01 3.54 9.38
CA PRO A 117 11.19 4.23 9.92
C PRO A 117 11.71 5.35 9.01
N LYS A 118 11.45 5.26 7.69
CA LYS A 118 11.81 6.26 6.70
C LYS A 118 10.73 6.38 5.63
N ILE A 119 10.08 7.53 5.58
CA ILE A 119 9.12 7.89 4.52
C ILE A 119 9.76 8.96 3.62
N ARG A 120 9.63 8.81 2.31
CA ARG A 120 10.06 9.80 1.31
C ARG A 120 8.88 10.15 0.40
N ILE A 121 8.61 11.44 0.26
CA ILE A 121 7.67 11.98 -0.72
C ILE A 121 8.49 12.69 -1.81
N GLY A 122 8.41 12.18 -3.05
CA GLY A 122 9.19 12.65 -4.19
C GLY A 122 10.47 11.85 -4.48
N TYR A 123 11.19 12.26 -5.52
CA TYR A 123 12.46 11.66 -5.95
C TYR A 123 13.60 11.83 -4.93
N SER A 124 14.56 10.90 -4.95
CA SER A 124 15.79 10.97 -4.15
C SER A 124 16.75 12.06 -4.62
N GLU A 125 16.71 12.40 -5.90
CA GLU A 125 17.59 13.39 -6.52
C GLU A 125 16.98 14.79 -6.41
N GLN A 126 17.82 15.75 -6.06
CA GLN A 126 17.42 17.15 -5.94
C GLN A 126 16.93 17.70 -7.29
N GLY A 127 15.83 18.45 -7.28
CA GLY A 127 15.28 19.09 -8.47
C GLY A 127 14.38 18.23 -9.36
N LYS A 128 14.31 16.91 -9.14
CA LYS A 128 13.42 16.02 -9.92
C LYS A 128 11.95 16.13 -9.51
N THR A 129 11.67 16.40 -8.24
CA THR A 129 10.32 16.72 -7.78
C THR A 129 10.12 18.21 -7.88
N SER A 130 9.30 18.68 -8.83
CA SER A 130 9.06 20.10 -9.02
C SER A 130 8.15 20.69 -7.93
N LYS A 131 7.13 19.93 -7.49
CA LYS A 131 6.13 20.42 -6.52
C LYS A 131 5.55 19.29 -5.68
N VAL A 132 5.33 19.58 -4.39
CA VAL A 132 4.49 18.79 -3.48
C VAL A 132 3.47 19.75 -2.85
N ASN A 133 2.18 19.47 -3.01
CA ASN A 133 1.12 20.26 -2.38
C ASN A 133 0.55 19.48 -1.19
N ILE A 134 0.56 20.09 -0.01
CA ILE A 134 -0.14 19.58 1.18
C ILE A 134 -1.17 20.65 1.54
N ILE A 135 -2.46 20.30 1.42
CA ILE A 135 -3.56 21.23 1.61
C ILE A 135 -4.44 20.67 2.72
N GLY A 136 -4.58 21.43 3.80
CA GLY A 136 -5.42 21.08 4.93
C GLY A 136 -5.59 22.28 5.85
N SER A 137 -6.65 22.27 6.66
CA SER A 137 -6.92 23.33 7.63
C SER A 137 -5.82 23.43 8.69
N GLN A 138 -5.17 22.31 9.01
CA GLN A 138 -4.08 22.22 9.97
C GLN A 138 -3.03 21.20 9.49
N ILE A 139 -1.75 21.52 9.71
CA ILE A 139 -0.62 20.64 9.41
C ILE A 139 0.31 20.65 10.62
N PHE A 140 0.48 19.50 11.26
CA PHE A 140 1.38 19.32 12.40
C PHE A 140 2.67 18.64 11.96
N LEU A 141 3.81 19.24 12.32
CA LEU A 141 5.15 18.71 12.04
C LEU A 141 5.95 18.65 13.34
N GLU A 142 5.94 17.47 13.93
CA GLU A 142 6.72 17.15 15.13
C GLU A 142 7.98 16.40 14.74
N ALA A 143 9.11 16.87 15.22
CA ALA A 143 10.38 16.28 14.87
C ALA A 143 11.31 16.31 16.08
N GLY A 144 12.09 15.25 16.26
CA GLY A 144 13.01 15.08 17.38
C GLY A 144 14.20 16.05 17.38
N SER A 145 15.14 15.84 18.32
CA SER A 145 16.25 16.76 18.65
C SER A 145 17.21 17.09 17.51
N LEU A 146 17.21 16.33 16.41
CA LEU A 146 18.01 16.58 15.20
C LEU A 146 17.16 17.06 14.02
N CYS A 147 15.97 17.59 14.30
CA CYS A 147 15.07 18.11 13.29
C CYS A 147 15.77 19.18 12.43
N LYS A 148 16.05 18.82 11.18
CA LYS A 148 16.26 19.79 10.11
C LYS A 148 14.95 20.00 9.37
N LEU A 149 14.00 20.70 10.00
CA LEU A 149 13.00 21.50 9.27
C LEU A 149 13.69 22.75 8.69
N ARG A 150 14.93 22.59 8.17
CA ARG A 150 16.10 23.39 8.57
C ARG A 150 15.78 24.88 8.56
N ASN A 151 15.69 25.37 9.80
CA ASN A 151 15.00 26.58 10.22
C ASN A 151 13.48 26.39 10.15
N LYS A 152 12.87 25.95 11.25
CA LYS A 152 11.45 25.59 11.37
C LYS A 152 10.55 26.79 11.01
N ILE A 153 10.46 27.16 9.73
CA ILE A 153 10.37 28.56 9.27
C ILE A 153 11.59 29.37 9.81
N LEU A 154 12.49 29.99 9.02
CA LEU A 154 13.54 30.88 9.61
C LEU A 154 12.96 32.04 10.45
N TYR A 155 11.70 32.36 10.18
CA TYR A 155 10.94 33.46 10.73
C TYR A 155 9.49 33.00 10.77
N SER A 156 8.94 32.54 11.89
CA SER A 156 7.52 32.81 12.06
C SER A 156 7.41 34.35 12.09
N ASN A 157 7.05 34.97 10.96
CA ASN A 157 6.98 36.44 10.77
C ASN A 157 5.99 37.13 11.74
N VAL A 158 5.36 36.37 12.64
CA VAL A 158 4.48 36.85 13.70
C VAL A 158 5.23 37.03 15.04
N PHE A 159 6.39 36.39 15.28
CA PHE A 159 7.14 36.58 16.54
C PHE A 159 8.39 37.47 16.42
N ALA A 160 9.00 37.57 15.24
CA ALA A 160 10.08 38.53 15.00
C ALA A 160 9.58 40.01 14.99
N SER A 161 8.30 40.24 14.70
CA SER A 161 7.67 41.58 14.69
C SER A 161 7.28 42.11 16.08
N PHE A 162 7.09 41.25 17.09
CA PHE A 162 6.87 41.70 18.47
C PHE A 162 8.18 41.94 19.24
N ALA A 163 9.26 41.21 18.92
CA ALA A 163 10.57 41.46 19.53
C ALA A 163 11.25 42.74 19.02
N GLY A 164 10.89 43.23 17.83
CA GLY A 164 11.43 44.46 17.23
C GLY A 164 10.77 45.77 17.69
N SER A 165 9.70 45.73 18.49
CA SER A 165 8.94 46.94 18.86
C SER A 165 9.11 47.42 20.31
N TYR A 166 9.86 46.70 21.17
CA TYR A 166 9.98 47.09 22.59
C TYR A 166 11.36 46.84 23.23
N VAL A 167 12.48 47.09 22.53
CA VAL A 167 13.71 47.51 23.24
C VAL A 167 14.47 48.52 22.38
N SER A 168 14.27 49.78 22.74
CA SER A 168 15.09 50.96 22.44
C SER A 168 16.48 50.66 21.83
N VAL A 169 16.63 50.96 20.54
CA VAL A 169 17.92 51.31 19.92
C VAL A 169 18.33 52.70 20.42
N ASN A 170 18.46 52.84 21.74
CA ASN A 170 18.76 54.10 22.41
C ASN A 170 19.62 53.84 23.64
N LYS A 171 20.72 53.09 23.47
CA LYS A 171 21.88 53.10 24.37
C LYS A 171 23.19 52.97 23.60
N TRP A 172 23.31 53.74 22.52
CA TRP A 172 24.60 54.04 21.86
C TRP A 172 25.28 55.28 22.48
N TYR A 173 24.87 55.67 23.68
CA TYR A 173 25.45 56.71 24.51
C TYR A 173 25.41 56.20 25.96
N ASN A 174 26.56 56.24 26.67
CA ASN A 174 26.74 56.01 28.12
C ASN A 174 27.42 54.72 28.59
N SER A 175 28.36 54.12 27.87
CA SER A 175 29.20 53.10 28.55
C SER A 175 30.67 52.98 28.19
N LEU A 176 31.37 54.04 27.76
CA LEU A 176 32.83 54.13 28.01
C LEU A 176 33.31 55.58 28.24
N PRO A 177 33.95 55.89 29.39
CA PRO A 177 34.60 57.17 29.68
C PRO A 177 35.93 57.36 28.93
N SER A 178 36.27 58.63 28.73
CA SER A 178 37.54 59.18 28.23
C SER A 178 38.68 59.03 29.25
N GLY A 179 39.80 58.45 28.82
CA GLY A 179 41.06 58.35 29.59
C GLY A 179 42.03 57.38 28.93
#